data_AF-J9W6N2-F1
#
_entry.id   AF-J9W6N2-F1
#
_cell.length_a   1.000
_cell.length_b   1.000
_cell.length_c   1.000
_cell.angle_alpha   90.00
_cell.angle_beta   90.00
_cell.angle_gamma   90.00
#
_symmetry.space_group_name_H-M   'P 1'
#
loop_
_entity.id
_entity.type
_entity.pdbx_description
1 polymer ?
#
loop_
_entity_poly.entity_id
_entity_poly.type
_entity_poly.pdbx_seq_one_letter_code
_entity_poly.pdbx_strand_id
1 'polypeptide(L)' 'MPTKSDPGEIGDVEPVADSTASQARRVVAAYANDADECRVFLSMLGIGPAKLDA' A
#
# COMPACT_ATOMS: atom_id res chain seq x y z
N MET A 1 26.09 23.57 8.02
CA MET A 1 25.25 23.64 6.79
C MET A 1 24.20 22.54 6.91
N PRO A 2 22.93 22.77 6.57
CA PRO A 2 21.91 21.73 6.65
C PRO A 2 22.15 20.71 5.53
N THR A 3 22.45 19.48 5.91
CA THR A 3 22.55 18.33 5.00
C THR A 3 21.22 18.16 4.31
N LYS A 4 21.23 18.30 2.99
CA LYS A 4 20.12 17.99 2.10
C LYS A 4 19.76 16.51 2.37
N SER A 5 18.58 16.24 2.93
CA SER A 5 18.11 14.87 3.14
C SER A 5 18.23 14.10 1.84
N ASP A 6 18.99 13.01 1.87
CA ASP A 6 19.18 12.12 0.74
C ASP A 6 17.82 11.47 0.40
N PRO A 7 17.32 11.55 -0.84
CA PRO A 7 16.03 10.98 -1.22
C PRO A 7 15.97 9.44 -1.10
N GLY A 8 17.10 8.77 -0.81
CA GLY A 8 17.22 7.33 -0.66
C GLY A 8 17.08 6.82 0.77
N GLU A 9 17.03 7.68 1.79
CA GLU A 9 16.86 7.25 3.19
C GLU A 9 15.37 7.07 3.52
N ILE A 10 14.69 6.20 2.79
CA ILE A 10 13.45 5.58 3.27
C ILE A 10 13.92 4.64 4.39
N GLY A 11 13.92 5.12 5.63
CA GLY A 11 14.27 4.31 6.81
C GLY A 11 13.43 3.05 6.89
N ASP A 12 13.86 2.07 7.69
CA ASP A 12 13.19 0.76 7.86
C ASP A 12 11.70 0.96 8.15
N VAL A 13 10.88 0.85 7.10
CA VAL A 13 9.46 1.19 7.18
C VAL A 13 8.77 0.01 7.85
N GLU A 14 8.16 0.24 9.00
CA GLU A 14 7.45 -0.83 9.69
C GLU A 14 6.37 -1.42 8.76
N PRO A 15 6.28 -2.77 8.68
CA PRO A 15 5.24 -3.41 7.90
C PRO A 15 3.85 -2.95 8.32
N VAL A 16 3.00 -2.72 7.33
CA VAL A 16 1.62 -2.30 7.56
C VAL A 16 0.91 -3.36 8.39
N ALA A 17 0.39 -2.99 9.57
CA ALA A 17 -0.39 -3.90 10.40
C ALA A 17 -1.61 -4.44 9.63
N ASP A 18 -2.00 -5.70 9.87
CA ASP A 18 -3.09 -6.38 9.14
C ASP A 18 -4.43 -5.59 9.18
N SER A 19 -4.70 -4.93 10.31
CA SER A 19 -5.87 -4.07 10.50
C SER A 19 -5.80 -2.79 9.66
N THR A 20 -4.61 -2.22 9.46
CA THR A 20 -4.38 -1.07 8.56
C THR A 20 -4.52 -1.50 7.09
N ALA A 21 -3.94 -2.66 6.72
CA ALA A 21 -4.08 -3.20 5.37
C ALA A 21 -5.54 -3.50 5.01
N SER A 22 -6.33 -4.04 5.95
CA SER A 22 -7.77 -4.28 5.76
C SER A 22 -8.56 -2.99 5.55
N GLN A 23 -8.28 -1.93 6.33
CA GLN A 23 -8.92 -0.63 6.16
C GLN A 23 -8.54 0.02 4.83
N ALA A 24 -7.26 0.02 4.48
CA ALA A 24 -6.77 0.54 3.22
C ALA A 24 -7.41 -0.19 2.02
N ARG A 25 -7.58 -1.52 2.09
CA ARG A 25 -8.32 -2.28 1.07
C ARG A 25 -9.76 -1.79 0.88
N ARG A 26 -10.47 -1.51 1.97
CA ARG A 26 -11.85 -0.99 1.91
C ARG A 26 -11.89 0.40 1.31
N VAL A 27 -10.94 1.27 1.66
CA VAL A 27 -10.84 2.63 1.11
C VAL A 27 -10.55 2.57 -0.38
N VAL A 28 -9.53 1.82 -0.81
CA VAL A 28 -9.20 1.67 -2.23
C VAL A 28 -10.38 1.13 -3.03
N ALA A 29 -11.08 0.10 -2.52
CA ALA A 29 -12.25 -0.46 -3.18
C ALA A 29 -13.43 0.53 -3.27
N ALA A 30 -13.56 1.47 -2.33
CA ALA A 30 -14.62 2.46 -2.34
C ALA A 30 -14.36 3.63 -3.32
N TYR A 31 -13.10 3.92 -3.61
CA TYR A 31 -12.70 5.07 -4.42
C TYR A 31 -12.14 4.74 -5.81
N ALA A 32 -11.78 3.48 -6.07
CA ALA A 32 -11.37 3.06 -7.40
C ALA A 32 -12.54 3.13 -8.39
N ASN A 33 -12.26 3.58 -9.61
CA ASN A 33 -13.23 3.69 -10.70
C ASN A 33 -13.65 2.30 -11.22
N ASP A 34 -12.73 1.34 -11.19
CA ASP A 34 -12.93 -0.03 -11.67
C ASP A 34 -11.99 -1.03 -11.01
N ALA A 35 -12.19 -2.31 -11.35
CA ALA A 35 -11.46 -3.42 -10.75
C ALA A 35 -9.96 -3.42 -11.10
N ASP A 36 -9.58 -2.93 -12.27
CA ASP A 36 -8.18 -2.90 -12.69
C ASP A 36 -7.42 -1.78 -11.95
N GLU A 37 -8.02 -0.59 -11.83
CA GLU A 37 -7.46 0.48 -11.02
C GLU A 37 -7.31 0.08 -9.54
N CYS A 38 -8.33 -0.58 -8.96
CA CYS A 38 -8.27 -1.10 -7.60
C CYS A 38 -7.07 -2.05 -7.40
N ARG A 39 -6.85 -3.00 -8.32
CA ARG A 39 -5.71 -3.94 -8.25
C ARG A 39 -4.37 -3.21 -8.31
N VAL A 40 -4.25 -2.19 -9.16
CA VAL A 40 -3.03 -1.39 -9.28
C VAL A 40 -2.73 -0.68 -7.97
N PHE A 41 -3.71 0.01 -7.38
CA PHE A 41 -3.53 0.71 -6.11
C PHE A 41 -3.19 -0.23 -4.95
N LEU A 42 -3.87 -1.37 -4.85
CA LEU A 42 -3.56 -2.36 -3.82
C LEU A 42 -2.13 -2.91 -3.99
N SER A 43 -1.66 -3.07 -5.23
CA SER A 43 -0.30 -3.54 -5.52
C SER A 43 0.75 -2.48 -5.20
N MET A 44 0.51 -1.22 -5.54
CA MET A 44 1.39 -0.09 -5.19
C MET A 44 1.55 0.06 -3.67
N LEU A 45 0.48 -0.18 -2.92
CA LEU A 45 0.47 -0.13 -1.46
C LEU A 45 1.04 -1.40 -0.80
N GLY A 46 1.38 -2.44 -1.57
CA GLY A 46 1.87 -3.71 -1.02
C GLY A 46 0.82 -4.53 -0.26
N ILE A 47 -0.47 -4.18 -0.40
CA ILE A 47 -1.60 -4.80 0.30
C ILE A 47 -2.53 -5.56 -0.64
N GLY A 48 -2.00 -5.99 -1.79
CA GLY A 48 -2.70 -6.85 -2.77
C GLY A 48 -3.37 -8.05 -2.09
N PRO A 49 -4.38 -8.66 -2.74
CA PRO A 49 -5.02 -9.85 -2.19
C PRO A 49 -3.95 -10.89 -1.87
N ALA A 50 -3.92 -11.35 -0.61
CA ALA A 50 -3.19 -12.57 -0.29
C ALA A 50 -3.79 -13.64 -1.18
N LYS A 51 -2.95 -14.36 -1.94
CA LYS A 51 -3.40 -15.48 -2.77
C LYS A 51 -4.39 -16.28 -1.93
N LEU A 52 -5.65 -16.32 -2.35
CA LEU A 52 -6.59 -17.30 -1.84
C LEU A 52 -6.07 -18.61 -2.43
N ASP A 53 -5.18 -19.30 -1.71
CA ASP A 53 -4.93 -20.71 -1.95
C ASP A 53 -6.29 -21.38 -1.78
N ALA A 54 -6.86 -21.81 -2.91
CA ALA A 54 -8.16 -22.45 -3.00
C ALA A 54 -8.00 -23.96 -2.77
#